data_AF-A0A7V3AU73-F1
#
_entry.id   AF-A0A7V3AU73-F1
#
_cell.length_a   1.000
_cell.length_b   1.000
_cell.length_c   1.000
_cell.angle_alpha   90.00
_cell.angle_beta   90.00
_cell.angle_gamma   90.00
#
_symmetry.space_group_name_H-M   'P 1'
#
loop_
_entity.id
_entity.type
_entity.pdbx_description
1 polymer ?
#
loop_
_entity_poly.entity_id
_entity_poly.type
_entity_poly.pdbx_seq_one_letter_code
_entity_poly.pdbx_strand_id
1 'polypeptide(L)'
;MPDGKRILHDPYKVDKTQSLGSWIRIQRSAIELWPQKEIKIPLSLDIHPQAKSGIYHSVIVFSFGSSLPEATGNAQNFRLPEILLNVEVKENLIEKLQLKNFKAEKNLYLSGPIKLILEIENVGNTKTEGEGEIYFYNKKGKEIDSIPVKISLEEGTTKKFEFSWEPKSTGQIKARVFLEYGKEKREIQDAIFFTFLPWKTLTLLIALILILLLILIKLINKKFFEQFPEKILKPVINLRKK
;
A
#
# COMPACT_ATOMS: atom_id res chain seq x y z
N MET A 1 -29.38 24.85 -4.30
CA MET A 1 -29.26 26.06 -3.46
C MET A 1 -30.59 26.29 -2.75
N PRO A 2 -30.67 26.45 -1.42
CA PRO A 2 -31.95 26.48 -0.69
C PRO A 2 -32.63 27.84 -0.53
N ASP A 3 -32.05 28.97 -0.98
CA ASP A 3 -32.57 30.30 -0.55
C ASP A 3 -32.74 31.36 -1.66
N GLY A 4 -32.61 30.99 -2.94
CA GLY A 4 -33.03 31.81 -4.10
C GLY A 4 -32.42 33.22 -4.27
N LYS A 5 -31.56 33.68 -3.36
CA LYS A 5 -31.02 35.03 -3.34
C LYS A 5 -29.89 35.17 -4.36
N ARG A 6 -30.12 35.96 -5.40
CA ARG A 6 -29.12 36.30 -6.43
C ARG A 6 -28.09 37.26 -5.81
N ILE A 7 -26.87 36.77 -5.55
CA ILE A 7 -25.78 37.63 -5.07
C ILE A 7 -24.83 37.87 -6.25
N LEU A 8 -24.79 39.11 -6.72
CA LEU A 8 -23.83 39.58 -7.71
C LEU A 8 -22.50 39.81 -7.00
N HIS A 9 -21.53 38.94 -7.27
CA HIS A 9 -20.17 39.12 -6.79
C HIS A 9 -19.30 39.72 -7.88
N ASP A 10 -18.46 40.69 -7.50
CA ASP A 10 -17.39 41.16 -8.37
C ASP A 10 -16.41 40.00 -8.61
N PRO A 11 -16.26 39.53 -9.87
CA PRO A 11 -15.40 38.40 -10.19
C PRO A 11 -13.91 38.63 -9.88
N TYR A 12 -13.49 39.86 -9.59
CA TYR A 12 -12.13 40.18 -9.15
C TYR A 12 -11.95 40.17 -7.62
N LYS A 13 -13.04 40.12 -6.85
CA LYS A 13 -13.04 40.17 -5.37
C LYS A 13 -13.48 38.86 -4.71
N VAL A 14 -13.76 37.83 -5.50
CA VAL A 14 -14.15 36.50 -5.03
C VAL A 14 -12.95 35.59 -4.84
N ASP A 15 -13.10 34.60 -3.95
CA ASP A 15 -12.16 33.49 -3.85
C ASP A 15 -12.12 32.73 -5.19
N LYS A 16 -10.98 32.81 -5.87
CA LYS A 16 -10.75 32.20 -7.18
C LYS A 16 -10.75 30.67 -7.12
N THR A 17 -10.63 30.07 -5.94
CA THR A 17 -10.69 28.61 -5.78
C THR A 17 -12.12 28.07 -5.68
N GLN A 18 -13.11 28.95 -5.45
CA GLN A 18 -14.50 28.57 -5.17
C GLN A 18 -15.55 29.34 -6.00
N SER A 19 -15.13 30.16 -6.96
CA SER A 19 -16.05 30.97 -7.76
C SER A 19 -15.90 30.71 -9.26
N LEU A 20 -16.93 30.11 -9.86
CA LEU A 20 -17.05 29.92 -11.30
C LEU A 20 -17.03 31.25 -12.08
N GLY A 21 -17.54 32.34 -11.48
CA GLY A 21 -17.46 33.68 -12.09
C GLY A 21 -16.03 34.18 -12.33
N SER A 22 -15.05 33.68 -11.56
CA SER A 22 -13.63 34.00 -11.73
C SER A 22 -12.94 33.16 -12.83
N TRP A 23 -13.50 31.98 -13.12
CA TRP A 23 -13.02 31.06 -14.16
C TRP A 23 -13.56 31.42 -15.54
N ILE A 24 -14.69 32.13 -15.60
CA ILE A 24 -15.31 32.60 -16.84
C ILE A 24 -14.47 33.74 -17.44
N ARG A 25 -13.91 33.48 -18.63
CA ARG A 25 -13.26 34.46 -19.49
C ARG A 25 -14.24 34.86 -20.60
N ILE A 26 -14.69 36.10 -20.54
CA ILE A 26 -15.59 36.73 -21.50
C ILE A 26 -15.20 38.20 -21.63
N GLN A 27 -15.51 38.83 -22.76
CA GLN A 27 -15.37 40.28 -22.90
C GLN A 27 -16.30 40.98 -21.90
N ARG A 28 -15.71 41.80 -21.01
CA ARG A 28 -16.44 42.54 -19.94
C ARG A 28 -16.52 44.04 -20.20
N SER A 29 -15.97 44.51 -21.32
CA SER A 29 -16.10 45.91 -21.75
C SER A 29 -17.51 46.17 -22.28
N ALA A 30 -17.86 47.46 -22.46
CA ALA A 30 -19.06 47.83 -23.20
C ALA A 30 -19.06 47.15 -24.57
N ILE A 31 -20.20 46.57 -24.94
CA ILE A 31 -20.44 45.95 -26.24
C ILE A 31 -21.49 46.80 -26.93
N GLU A 32 -21.10 47.49 -27.99
CA GLU A 32 -22.03 48.29 -28.79
C GLU A 32 -22.72 47.38 -29.82
N LEU A 33 -24.05 47.29 -29.75
CA LEU A 33 -24.84 46.45 -30.64
C LEU A 33 -25.83 47.31 -31.43
N TRP A 34 -25.60 47.41 -32.73
CA TRP A 34 -26.48 48.15 -33.65
C TRP A 34 -27.73 47.32 -34.02
N PRO A 35 -28.85 47.97 -34.38
CA PRO A 35 -30.04 47.27 -34.87
C PRO A 35 -29.70 46.29 -36.00
N GLN A 36 -30.29 45.09 -35.95
CA GLN A 36 -30.08 44.01 -36.94
C GLN A 36 -28.64 43.48 -37.04
N LYS A 37 -27.73 43.84 -36.12
CA LYS A 37 -26.39 43.25 -36.06
C LYS A 37 -26.33 42.10 -35.06
N GLU A 38 -25.50 41.13 -35.38
CA GLU A 38 -25.15 40.02 -34.51
C GLU A 38 -23.68 40.16 -34.12
N ILE A 39 -23.36 39.95 -32.84
CA ILE A 39 -22.00 39.92 -32.33
C ILE A 39 -21.76 38.57 -31.68
N LYS A 40 -20.68 37.90 -32.06
CA LYS A 40 -20.23 36.66 -31.45
C LYS A 40 -19.25 36.98 -30.33
N ILE A 41 -19.60 36.60 -29.11
CA ILE A 41 -18.76 36.83 -27.92
C ILE A 41 -18.12 35.48 -27.55
N PRO A 42 -16.80 35.32 -27.68
CA PRO A 42 -16.15 34.09 -27.26
C PRO A 42 -16.22 33.94 -25.73
N LEU A 43 -16.62 32.74 -25.31
CA LEU A 43 -16.66 32.34 -23.91
C LEU A 43 -15.66 31.20 -23.71
N SER A 44 -14.73 31.35 -22.76
CA SER A 44 -13.85 30.26 -22.34
C SER A 44 -13.85 30.10 -20.82
N LEU A 45 -13.53 28.90 -20.37
CA LEU A 45 -13.47 28.54 -18.96
C LEU A 45 -12.03 28.17 -18.61
N ASP A 46 -11.49 28.89 -17.63
CA ASP A 46 -10.13 28.72 -17.10
C ASP A 46 -10.25 28.30 -15.63
N ILE A 47 -10.38 26.99 -15.41
CA ILE A 47 -10.60 26.41 -14.08
C ILE A 47 -9.31 26.53 -13.28
N HIS A 48 -9.41 27.08 -12.06
CA HIS A 48 -8.25 27.23 -11.21
C HIS A 48 -7.59 25.86 -10.90
N PRO A 49 -6.25 25.72 -10.95
CA PRO A 49 -5.57 24.44 -10.70
C PRO A 49 -5.83 23.83 -9.31
N GLN A 50 -6.20 24.67 -8.35
CA GLN A 50 -6.59 24.29 -6.98
C GLN A 50 -8.09 24.47 -6.72
N ALA A 51 -8.92 24.45 -7.77
CA ALA A 51 -10.37 24.44 -7.61
C ALA A 51 -10.75 23.24 -6.74
N LYS A 52 -11.58 23.49 -5.72
CA LYS A 52 -12.10 22.40 -4.90
C LYS A 52 -13.09 21.58 -5.72
N SER A 53 -13.26 20.32 -5.34
CA SER A 53 -14.33 19.51 -5.91
C SER A 53 -15.69 20.08 -5.55
N GLY A 54 -16.63 19.91 -6.48
CA GLY A 54 -18.00 20.33 -6.26
C GLY A 54 -18.70 20.78 -7.53
N ILE A 55 -19.96 21.15 -7.35
CA ILE A 55 -20.81 21.68 -8.42
C ILE A 55 -20.88 23.19 -8.26
N TYR A 56 -20.45 23.89 -9.30
CA TYR A 56 -20.45 25.34 -9.35
C TYR A 56 -21.51 25.83 -10.32
N HIS A 57 -22.21 26.88 -9.90
CA HIS A 57 -23.27 27.52 -10.67
C HIS A 57 -22.90 28.97 -10.94
N SER A 58 -23.12 29.41 -12.17
CA SER A 58 -22.96 30.80 -12.56
C SER A 58 -24.03 31.20 -13.57
N VAL A 59 -24.32 32.49 -13.60
CA VAL A 59 -25.26 33.10 -14.53
C VAL A 59 -24.54 34.23 -15.24
N ILE A 60 -24.56 34.20 -16.56
CA ILE A 60 -24.11 35.33 -17.39
C ILE A 60 -25.35 36.09 -17.82
N VAL A 61 -25.40 37.38 -17.49
CA VAL A 61 -26.50 38.27 -17.85
C VAL A 61 -25.97 39.37 -18.76
N PHE A 62 -26.59 39.54 -19.93
CA PHE A 62 -26.31 40.67 -20.81
C PHE A 62 -27.28 41.79 -20.51
N SER A 63 -26.77 42.90 -19.97
CA SER A 63 -27.56 44.06 -19.57
C SER A 63 -27.22 45.28 -20.39
N PHE A 64 -28.22 46.14 -20.57
CA PHE A 64 -28.09 47.41 -21.27
C PHE A 64 -27.87 48.55 -20.27
N GLY A 65 -27.12 49.57 -20.69
CA GLY A 65 -26.86 50.77 -19.91
C GLY A 65 -25.72 51.58 -20.52
N SER A 66 -25.68 52.88 -20.23
CA SER A 66 -24.61 53.79 -20.65
C SER A 66 -23.38 53.73 -19.74
N SER A 67 -23.52 53.12 -18.56
CA SER A 67 -22.45 52.93 -17.57
C SER A 67 -22.58 51.58 -16.84
N LEU A 68 -21.48 51.11 -16.24
CA LEU A 68 -21.47 49.86 -15.47
C LEU A 68 -22.47 49.86 -14.29
N PRO A 69 -22.58 50.93 -13.47
CA PRO A 69 -23.58 50.99 -12.40
C PRO A 69 -25.02 50.90 -12.92
N GLU A 70 -25.33 51.60 -14.01
CA GLU A 70 -26.66 51.56 -14.64
C GLU A 70 -26.97 50.17 -15.19
N ALA A 71 -26.05 49.56 -15.93
CA ALA A 71 -26.21 48.21 -16.46
C ALA A 71 -26.37 47.18 -15.33
N THR A 72 -25.65 47.34 -14.21
CA THR A 72 -25.78 46.46 -13.04
C THR A 72 -27.14 46.62 -12.36
N GLY A 73 -27.63 47.86 -12.21
CA GLY A 73 -28.98 48.13 -11.71
C GLY A 73 -30.05 47.53 -12.62
N ASN A 74 -29.91 47.68 -13.94
CA ASN A 74 -30.81 47.09 -14.92
C ASN A 74 -30.81 45.56 -14.87
N ALA A 75 -29.65 44.93 -14.66
CA ALA A 75 -29.53 43.49 -14.52
C ALA A 75 -30.28 42.93 -13.30
N GLN A 76 -30.46 43.74 -12.26
CA GLN A 76 -31.20 43.36 -11.05
C GLN A 76 -32.70 43.62 -11.17
N ASN A 77 -33.09 44.67 -11.89
CA ASN A 77 -34.47 45.15 -11.96
C ASN A 77 -35.26 44.60 -13.15
N PHE A 78 -34.59 44.20 -14.24
CA PHE A 78 -35.23 43.68 -15.43
C PHE A 78 -35.02 42.17 -15.58
N ARG A 79 -35.99 41.50 -16.21
CA ARG A 79 -35.85 40.11 -16.62
C ARG A 79 -35.17 40.03 -17.98
N LEU A 80 -33.87 39.89 -17.97
CA LEU A 80 -33.02 39.86 -19.17
C LEU A 80 -32.73 38.41 -19.61
N PRO A 81 -32.22 38.19 -20.83
CA PRO A 81 -31.68 36.90 -21.23
C PRO A 81 -30.50 36.49 -20.35
N GLU A 82 -30.53 35.25 -19.86
CA GLU A 82 -29.53 34.68 -18.96
C GLU A 82 -28.97 33.38 -19.55
N ILE A 83 -27.66 33.19 -19.44
CA ILE A 83 -27.01 31.91 -19.71
C ILE A 83 -26.66 31.27 -18.37
N LEU A 84 -27.23 30.09 -18.11
CA LEU A 84 -26.91 29.29 -16.93
C LEU A 84 -25.72 28.37 -17.23
N LEU A 85 -24.69 28.45 -16.40
CA LEU A 85 -23.50 27.61 -16.47
C LEU A 85 -23.43 26.73 -15.23
N ASN A 86 -23.39 25.42 -15.46
CA ASN A 86 -23.19 24.41 -14.43
C ASN A 86 -21.88 23.68 -14.73
N VAL A 87 -20.92 23.76 -13.80
CA VAL A 87 -19.61 23.13 -13.94
C VAL A 87 -19.39 22.21 -12.76
N GLU A 88 -19.14 20.94 -13.04
CA GLU A 88 -18.76 19.94 -12.04
C GLU A 88 -17.24 19.76 -12.06
N VAL A 89 -16.59 20.11 -10.95
CA VAL A 89 -15.17 19.82 -10.72
C VAL A 89 -15.09 18.51 -9.94
N LYS A 90 -14.58 17.46 -10.61
CA LYS A 90 -14.41 16.14 -9.99
C LYS A 90 -13.20 16.14 -9.05
N GLU A 91 -13.28 15.35 -7.99
CA GLU A 91 -12.11 15.06 -7.15
C GLU A 91 -11.08 14.28 -7.94
N ASN A 92 -9.83 14.72 -7.88
CA ASN A 92 -8.70 13.93 -8.36
C ASN A 92 -8.20 13.02 -7.22
N LEU A 93 -8.93 11.93 -6.98
CA LEU A 93 -8.56 10.94 -5.97
C LEU A 93 -7.50 9.98 -6.55
N ILE A 94 -6.33 9.99 -5.94
CA ILE A 94 -5.16 9.19 -6.29
C ILE A 94 -4.99 8.15 -5.18
N GLU A 95 -5.44 6.93 -5.44
CA GLU A 95 -5.22 5.77 -4.58
C GLU A 95 -3.87 5.13 -4.95
N LYS A 96 -2.87 5.26 -4.08
CA LYS A 96 -1.54 4.73 -4.35
C LYS A 96 -0.86 4.26 -3.07
N LEU A 97 -0.71 2.94 -2.95
CA LEU A 97 0.07 2.32 -1.89
C LEU A 97 1.45 1.93 -2.42
N GLN A 98 2.45 2.03 -1.55
CA GLN A 98 3.80 1.58 -1.79
C GLN A 98 4.21 0.58 -0.72
N LEU A 99 4.66 -0.60 -1.15
CA LEU A 99 5.31 -1.55 -0.26
C LEU A 99 6.69 -1.00 0.13
N LYS A 100 6.92 -0.80 1.43
CA LYS A 100 8.24 -0.42 1.96
C LYS A 100 9.05 -1.63 2.37
N ASN A 101 8.40 -2.61 2.98
CA ASN A 101 9.10 -3.78 3.49
C ASN A 101 8.14 -4.96 3.63
N PHE A 102 8.60 -6.15 3.26
CA PHE A 102 7.98 -7.39 3.66
C PHE A 102 9.10 -8.30 4.16
N LYS A 103 9.02 -8.73 5.42
CA LYS A 103 10.06 -9.54 6.05
C LYS A 103 9.54 -10.46 7.14
N ALA A 104 10.24 -11.56 7.38
CA ALA A 104 10.10 -12.32 8.61
C ALA A 104 10.96 -11.65 9.70
N GLU A 105 10.55 -11.78 10.96
CA GLU A 105 11.35 -11.26 12.09
C GLU A 105 12.73 -11.94 12.15
N LYS A 106 12.82 -13.21 11.75
CA LYS A 106 14.04 -14.02 11.75
C LYS A 106 14.13 -14.84 10.46
N ASN A 107 15.34 -15.27 10.11
CA ASN A 107 15.56 -16.16 8.96
C ASN A 107 15.47 -17.65 9.33
N LEU A 108 15.61 -17.99 10.62
CA LEU A 108 15.55 -19.34 11.16
C LEU A 108 14.66 -19.37 12.40
N TYR A 109 13.69 -20.29 12.41
CA TYR A 109 12.77 -20.52 13.52
C TYR A 109 12.88 -21.97 13.99
N LEU A 110 13.07 -22.15 15.30
CA LEU A 110 13.10 -23.47 15.94
C LEU A 110 11.77 -23.86 16.61
N SER A 111 10.88 -22.89 16.76
CA SER A 111 9.54 -23.00 17.30
C SER A 111 8.63 -21.97 16.64
N GLY A 112 7.33 -22.26 16.56
CA GLY A 112 6.31 -21.30 16.19
C GLY A 112 5.88 -20.44 17.40
N PRO A 113 5.08 -19.38 17.16
CA PRO A 113 4.66 -18.91 15.83
C PRO A 113 5.74 -18.12 15.09
N ILE A 114 5.64 -18.07 13.76
CA ILE A 114 6.49 -17.27 12.88
C ILE A 114 5.85 -15.90 12.68
N LYS A 115 6.60 -14.85 13.01
CA LYS A 115 6.16 -13.45 12.88
C LYS A 115 6.63 -12.84 11.57
N LEU A 116 5.69 -12.23 10.84
CA LEU A 116 5.91 -11.53 9.59
C LEU A 116 5.54 -10.06 9.76
N ILE A 117 6.29 -9.18 9.12
CA ILE A 117 6.12 -7.74 9.17
C ILE A 117 5.93 -7.25 7.75
N LEU A 118 4.79 -6.61 7.50
CA LEU A 118 4.44 -5.92 6.27
C LEU A 118 4.37 -4.42 6.55
N GLU A 119 5.17 -3.63 5.85
CA GLU A 119 5.22 -2.18 5.99
C GLU A 119 4.78 -1.53 4.68
N ILE A 120 3.71 -0.76 4.75
CA ILE A 120 3.08 -0.11 3.60
C ILE A 120 2.96 1.39 3.88
N GLU A 121 3.23 2.19 2.86
CA GLU A 121 3.00 3.63 2.85
C GLU A 121 1.87 3.97 1.88
N ASN A 122 0.98 4.89 2.29
CA ASN A 122 0.03 5.52 1.39
C ASN A 122 0.64 6.81 0.82
N VAL A 123 1.11 6.73 -0.43
CA VAL A 123 1.65 7.87 -1.20
C VAL A 123 0.58 8.56 -2.05
N GLY A 124 -0.67 8.15 -1.92
CA GLY A 124 -1.84 8.79 -2.52
C GLY A 124 -2.31 10.02 -1.74
N ASN A 125 -3.37 10.66 -2.26
CA ASN A 125 -4.03 11.82 -1.64
C ASN A 125 -5.43 11.49 -1.10
N THR A 126 -5.66 10.21 -0.81
CA THR A 126 -6.92 9.76 -0.23
C THR A 126 -6.70 8.50 0.60
N LYS A 127 -7.60 8.27 1.54
CA LYS A 127 -7.62 7.03 2.33
C LYS A 127 -7.76 5.84 1.37
N THR A 128 -6.85 4.89 1.49
CA THR A 128 -6.81 3.72 0.61
C THR A 128 -6.90 2.45 1.44
N GLU A 129 -7.79 1.56 1.02
CA GLU A 129 -8.02 0.25 1.63
C GLU A 129 -7.57 -0.84 0.65
N GLY A 130 -7.13 -1.97 1.20
CA GLY A 130 -6.67 -3.11 0.43
C GLY A 130 -6.90 -4.42 1.14
N GLU A 131 -7.06 -5.47 0.35
CA GLU A 131 -7.28 -6.84 0.81
C GLU A 131 -6.48 -7.83 -0.02
N GLY A 132 -6.15 -8.96 0.56
CA GLY A 132 -5.37 -9.99 -0.11
C GLY A 132 -4.96 -11.09 0.87
N GLU A 133 -3.87 -11.79 0.54
CA GLU A 133 -3.41 -12.93 1.33
C GLU A 133 -1.88 -13.03 1.35
N ILE A 134 -1.35 -13.59 2.44
CA ILE A 134 0.02 -14.10 2.50
C ILE A 134 -0.05 -15.61 2.27
N TYR A 135 0.47 -16.05 1.12
CA TYR A 135 0.57 -17.46 0.76
C TYR A 135 1.89 -18.05 1.23
N PHE A 136 1.83 -19.26 1.77
CA PHE A 136 3.01 -20.01 2.21
C PHE A 136 3.24 -21.19 1.29
N TYR A 137 4.47 -21.36 0.82
CA TYR A 137 4.88 -22.47 -0.04
C TYR A 137 6.04 -23.23 0.57
N ASN A 138 6.05 -24.55 0.40
CA ASN A 138 7.20 -25.38 0.74
C ASN A 138 8.28 -25.36 -0.36
N LYS A 139 9.43 -26.02 -0.11
CA LYS A 139 10.52 -26.17 -1.10
C LYS A 139 10.10 -26.77 -2.45
N LYS A 140 9.00 -27.53 -2.51
CA LYS A 140 8.48 -28.14 -3.74
C LYS A 140 7.54 -27.20 -4.51
N GLY A 141 7.33 -25.97 -4.02
CA GLY A 141 6.40 -25.01 -4.62
C GLY A 141 4.93 -25.31 -4.32
N LYS A 142 4.63 -26.28 -3.45
CA LYS A 142 3.25 -26.57 -3.05
C LYS A 142 2.83 -25.57 -1.97
N GLU A 143 1.66 -24.95 -2.17
CA GLU A 143 1.02 -24.13 -1.15
C GLU A 143 0.68 -24.98 0.07
N ILE A 144 1.08 -24.50 1.25
CA ILE A 144 0.87 -25.19 2.53
C ILE A 144 -0.14 -24.47 3.40
N ASP A 145 -0.32 -23.15 3.21
CA ASP A 145 -1.26 -22.33 3.98
C ASP A 145 -1.43 -20.93 3.36
N SER A 146 -2.44 -20.20 3.84
CA SER A 146 -2.56 -18.76 3.60
C SER A 146 -3.09 -18.02 4.84
N ILE A 147 -2.78 -16.72 4.95
CA ILE A 147 -3.34 -15.81 5.96
C ILE A 147 -3.99 -14.63 5.26
N PRO A 148 -5.25 -14.28 5.56
CA PRO A 148 -5.89 -13.10 4.99
C PRO A 148 -5.24 -11.81 5.50
N VAL A 149 -5.07 -10.85 4.59
CA VAL A 149 -4.53 -9.52 4.83
C VAL A 149 -5.63 -8.50 4.55
N LYS A 150 -5.88 -7.61 5.52
CA LYS A 150 -6.72 -6.43 5.35
C LYS A 150 -6.00 -5.22 5.88
N ILE A 151 -5.93 -4.17 5.07
CA ILE A 151 -5.25 -2.93 5.41
C ILE A 151 -6.14 -1.73 5.13
N SER A 152 -5.93 -0.68 5.92
CA SER A 152 -6.56 0.63 5.76
C SER A 152 -5.55 1.67 6.20
N LEU A 153 -5.20 2.59 5.30
CA LEU A 153 -4.22 3.64 5.55
C LEU A 153 -4.78 5.00 5.13
N GLU A 154 -4.63 5.99 6.03
CA GLU A 154 -4.92 7.40 5.72
C GLU A 154 -3.87 7.96 4.77
N GLU A 155 -4.18 9.06 4.09
CA GLU A 155 -3.25 9.74 3.17
C GLU A 155 -1.93 10.11 3.86
N GLY A 156 -0.80 9.90 3.17
CA GLY A 156 0.54 10.24 3.67
C GLY A 156 1.04 9.42 4.86
N THR A 157 0.34 8.35 5.28
CA THR A 157 0.75 7.54 6.42
C THR A 157 1.55 6.30 6.03
N THR A 158 2.50 5.91 6.87
CA THR A 158 3.18 4.61 6.81
C THR A 158 2.74 3.76 7.99
N LYS A 159 2.34 2.50 7.74
CA LYS A 159 1.86 1.58 8.77
C LYS A 159 2.54 0.22 8.66
N LYS A 160 2.85 -0.35 9.83
CA LYS A 160 3.36 -1.71 9.99
C LYS A 160 2.22 -2.64 10.40
N PHE A 161 2.13 -3.77 9.75
CA PHE A 161 1.18 -4.85 10.01
C PHE A 161 1.97 -6.09 10.40
N GLU A 162 1.66 -6.65 11.57
CA GLU A 162 2.30 -7.86 12.08
C GLU A 162 1.35 -9.04 11.93
N PHE A 163 1.86 -10.13 11.35
CA PHE A 163 1.13 -11.37 11.16
C PHE A 163 1.86 -12.50 11.89
N SER A 164 1.08 -13.43 12.42
CA SER A 164 1.58 -14.59 13.15
C SER A 164 1.08 -15.85 12.46
N TRP A 165 2.00 -16.75 12.12
CA TRP A 165 1.69 -17.99 11.40
C TRP A 165 2.23 -19.21 12.13
N GLU A 166 1.41 -20.25 12.25
CA GLU A 166 1.82 -21.54 12.80
C GLU A 166 2.32 -22.48 11.70
N PRO A 167 3.59 -22.90 11.73
CA PRO A 167 4.19 -23.65 10.63
C PRO A 167 3.61 -25.06 10.46
N LYS A 168 3.07 -25.33 9.28
CA LYS A 168 2.54 -26.65 8.87
C LYS A 168 3.57 -27.55 8.16
N SER A 169 4.72 -27.02 7.80
CA SER A 169 5.80 -27.74 7.10
C SER A 169 7.15 -27.37 7.68
N THR A 170 8.10 -28.29 7.66
CA THR A 170 9.49 -28.06 8.03
C THR A 170 10.35 -27.73 6.80
N GLY A 171 11.49 -27.09 7.04
CA GLY A 171 12.44 -26.68 6.01
C GLY A 171 12.30 -25.22 5.59
N GLN A 172 12.73 -24.92 4.37
CA GLN A 172 12.65 -23.58 3.80
C GLN A 172 11.24 -23.33 3.29
N ILE A 173 10.72 -22.18 3.66
CA ILE A 173 9.36 -21.74 3.38
C ILE A 173 9.45 -20.42 2.65
N LYS A 174 8.68 -20.31 1.58
CA LYS A 174 8.49 -19.07 0.84
C LYS A 174 7.16 -18.47 1.27
N ALA A 175 7.18 -17.28 1.86
CA ALA A 175 5.97 -16.49 2.07
C ALA A 175 5.86 -15.45 0.95
N ARG A 176 4.72 -15.40 0.28
CA ARG A 176 4.41 -14.42 -0.76
C ARG A 176 3.21 -13.60 -0.31
N VAL A 177 3.37 -12.29 -0.21
CA VAL A 177 2.24 -11.38 -0.02
C VAL A 177 1.67 -11.04 -1.39
N PHE A 178 0.34 -11.10 -1.49
CA PHE A 178 -0.44 -10.58 -2.60
C PHE A 178 -1.52 -9.68 -2.02
N LEU A 179 -1.58 -8.44 -2.49
CA LEU A 179 -2.48 -7.44 -1.97
C LEU A 179 -3.07 -6.64 -3.13
N GLU A 180 -4.39 -6.60 -3.23
CA GLU A 180 -5.14 -5.72 -4.12
C GLU A 180 -5.62 -4.50 -3.34
N TYR A 181 -5.56 -3.32 -3.96
CA TYR A 181 -6.01 -2.08 -3.32
C TYR A 181 -6.63 -1.09 -4.31
N GLY A 182 -7.45 -0.20 -3.76
CA GLY A 182 -8.12 0.86 -4.50
C GLY A 182 -9.18 0.36 -5.49
N LYS A 183 -9.91 1.31 -6.11
CA LYS A 183 -11.00 1.02 -7.06
C LYS A 183 -10.51 0.40 -8.36
N GLU A 184 -9.28 0.72 -8.75
CA GLU A 184 -8.63 0.18 -9.95
C GLU A 184 -8.00 -1.21 -9.74
N LYS A 185 -8.15 -1.81 -8.54
CA LYS A 185 -7.57 -3.12 -8.18
C LYS A 185 -6.09 -3.22 -8.50
N ARG A 186 -5.31 -2.25 -8.05
CA ARG A 186 -3.85 -2.28 -8.21
C ARG A 186 -3.26 -3.32 -7.27
N GLU A 187 -2.20 -3.98 -7.72
CA GLU A 187 -1.59 -5.09 -7.00
C GLU A 187 -0.24 -4.69 -6.38
N ILE A 188 0.01 -5.19 -5.18
CA ILE A 188 1.32 -5.23 -4.52
C ILE A 188 1.67 -6.69 -4.28
N GLN A 189 2.85 -7.09 -4.74
CA GLN A 189 3.36 -8.44 -4.55
C GLN A 189 4.82 -8.41 -4.12
N ASP A 190 5.16 -9.25 -3.14
CA ASP A 190 6.54 -9.50 -2.73
C ASP A 190 6.67 -10.89 -2.12
N ALA A 191 7.89 -11.41 -2.05
CA ALA A 191 8.15 -12.73 -1.50
C ALA A 191 9.45 -12.78 -0.71
N ILE A 192 9.37 -13.48 0.42
CA ILE A 192 10.48 -13.71 1.33
C ILE A 192 10.68 -15.20 1.58
N PHE A 193 11.87 -15.54 2.05
CA PHE A 193 12.23 -16.90 2.41
C PHE A 193 12.72 -16.94 3.84
N PHE A 194 12.24 -17.93 4.60
CA PHE A 194 12.75 -18.23 5.94
C PHE A 194 12.74 -19.74 6.14
N THR A 195 13.45 -20.23 7.16
CA THR A 195 13.57 -21.65 7.46
C THR A 195 12.91 -21.96 8.79
N PHE A 196 12.08 -22.99 8.84
CA PHE A 196 11.52 -23.54 10.07
C PHE A 196 12.05 -24.95 10.32
N LEU A 197 12.75 -25.15 11.43
CA LEU A 197 13.33 -26.43 11.84
C LEU A 197 12.94 -26.73 13.29
N PRO A 198 11.89 -27.53 13.56
CA PRO A 198 11.44 -27.80 14.91
C PRO A 198 12.56 -28.38 15.78
N TRP A 199 12.82 -27.79 16.94
CA TRP A 199 13.86 -28.27 17.86
C TRP A 199 13.70 -29.76 18.24
N LYS A 200 12.45 -30.26 18.34
CA LYS A 200 12.13 -31.69 18.58
C LYS A 200 12.67 -32.62 17.49
N THR A 201 12.69 -32.18 16.23
CA THR A 201 13.28 -32.99 15.13
C THR A 201 14.79 -33.01 15.23
N LEU A 202 15.39 -31.92 15.69
CA LEU A 202 16.83 -31.80 15.87
C LEU A 202 17.32 -32.69 17.02
N THR A 203 16.63 -32.68 18.16
CA THR A 203 17.00 -33.51 19.31
C THR A 203 16.92 -35.01 19.00
N LEU A 204 15.92 -35.44 18.22
CA LEU A 204 15.80 -36.82 17.77
C LEU A 204 16.95 -37.23 16.83
N LEU A 205 17.33 -36.36 15.89
CA LEU A 205 18.49 -36.59 15.02
C LEU A 205 19.80 -36.66 15.79
N ILE A 206 20.02 -35.74 16.73
CA ILE A 206 21.22 -35.73 17.58
C ILE A 206 21.28 -37.00 18.43
N ALA A 207 20.17 -37.41 19.03
CA ALA A 207 20.10 -38.65 19.80
C ALA A 207 20.42 -39.88 18.93
N LEU A 208 19.90 -39.94 17.70
CA LEU A 208 20.20 -41.02 16.76
C LEU A 208 21.68 -41.06 16.37
N ILE A 209 22.30 -39.90 16.10
CA ILE A 209 23.72 -39.79 15.78
C ILE A 209 24.58 -40.23 16.97
N LEU A 210 24.22 -39.83 18.19
CA LEU A 210 24.93 -40.25 19.41
C LEU A 210 24.85 -41.77 19.63
N ILE A 211 23.70 -42.38 19.39
CA ILE A 211 23.53 -43.84 19.47
C ILE A 211 24.40 -44.54 18.43
N LEU A 212 24.41 -44.07 17.18
CA LEU A 212 25.25 -44.62 16.12
C LEU A 212 26.76 -44.48 16.46
N LEU A 213 27.16 -43.35 17.04
CA LEU A 213 28.53 -43.13 17.49
C LEU A 213 28.93 -44.11 18.60
N LEU A 214 28.07 -44.33 19.60
CA LEU A 214 28.31 -45.30 20.68
C LEU A 214 28.44 -46.73 20.15
N ILE A 215 27.61 -47.11 19.18
CA ILE A 215 27.70 -48.42 18.51
C ILE A 215 29.04 -48.53 17.77
N LEU A 216 29.45 -47.50 17.03
CA LEU A 216 30.71 -47.49 16.30
C LEU A 216 31.91 -47.62 17.24
N ILE A 217 31.93 -46.87 18.34
CA ILE A 217 32.98 -46.96 19.37
C ILE A 217 33.05 -48.38 19.95
N LYS A 218 31.89 -49.00 20.26
CA LYS A 218 31.83 -50.37 20.77
C LYS A 218 32.35 -51.39 19.75
N LEU A 219 32.05 -51.22 18.47
CA LEU A 219 32.53 -52.10 17.39
C LEU A 219 34.04 -51.98 17.17
N ILE A 220 34.59 -50.76 17.24
CA ILE A 220 36.05 -50.53 17.14
C ILE A 220 36.76 -51.15 18.34
N ASN A 221 36.29 -50.91 19.57
CA ASN A 221 36.89 -51.47 20.78
C ASN A 221 36.87 -53.01 20.79
N LYS A 222 35.78 -53.64 20.33
CA LYS A 222 35.70 -55.11 20.22
C LYS A 222 36.77 -55.67 19.26
N LYS A 223 36.91 -55.07 18.08
CA LYS A 223 37.90 -55.53 17.07
C LYS A 223 39.35 -55.30 17.52
N PHE A 224 39.62 -54.19 18.21
CA PHE A 224 40.96 -53.90 18.73
C PHE A 224 41.39 -54.92 19.81
N PHE A 225 40.49 -55.30 20.72
CA PHE A 225 40.80 -56.25 21.79
C PHE A 225 41.02 -57.70 21.29
N GLU A 226 40.34 -58.11 20.21
CA GLU A 226 40.56 -59.43 19.59
C GLU A 226 41.90 -59.54 18.83
N GLN A 227 42.53 -58.42 18.46
CA GLN A 227 43.85 -58.40 17.79
C GLN A 227 45.06 -58.42 18.72
N PHE A 228 44.87 -58.32 20.05
CA PHE A 228 45.95 -58.44 21.06
C PHE A 228 45.80 -59.70 21.93
N PRO A 229 46.09 -60.91 21.40
CA PRO A 229 46.18 -62.09 22.24
C PRO A 229 47.49 -62.07 23.05
N GLU A 230 47.36 -61.94 24.38
CA GLU A 230 48.23 -62.51 25.43
C GLU A 230 49.72 -62.76 25.13
N LYS A 231 50.51 -61.77 24.69
CA LYS A 231 51.98 -61.92 24.58
C LYS A 231 52.83 -61.12 25.56
N ILE A 232 52.24 -60.50 26.59
CA ILE A 232 53.00 -59.71 27.59
C ILE A 232 52.73 -60.15 29.04
N LEU A 233 52.45 -61.44 29.29
CA LEU A 233 52.50 -62.01 30.64
C LEU A 233 53.49 -63.18 30.68
N LYS A 234 54.78 -62.86 30.59
CA LYS A 234 55.81 -63.70 31.22
C LYS A 234 56.50 -62.84 32.28
N PRO A 235 56.30 -63.10 33.59
CA PRO A 235 57.15 -62.49 34.59
C PRO A 235 58.57 -63.02 34.39
N VAL A 236 59.52 -62.15 34.08
CA VAL A 236 60.94 -62.48 34.13
C VAL A 236 61.34 -62.53 35.60
N ILE A 237 61.02 -63.64 36.27
CA ILE A 237 61.66 -64.00 37.53
C ILE A 237 63.08 -64.45 37.17
N ASN A 238 64.03 -63.51 37.27
CA ASN A 238 65.44 -63.83 37.20
C ASN A 238 65.97 -63.98 38.64
N LEU A 239 65.80 -65.19 39.19
CA LEU A 239 66.53 -65.61 40.38
C LEU A 239 67.96 -65.96 39.95
N ARG A 240 68.93 -65.06 40.19
CA ARG A 240 70.35 -65.45 40.20
C ARG A 240 70.95 -65.27 41.59
N LYS A 241 71.04 -66.41 42.29
CA LYS A 241 71.97 -66.67 43.39
C LYS A 241 73.41 -66.42 42.92
N LYS A 242 74.14 -65.54 43.58
CA LYS A 242 75.35 -65.82 44.38
C LYS A 242 75.90 -64.51 44.93
#